data_AF-A0A1B6F5I6-F1
#
_entry.id   AF-A0A1B6F5I6-F1
#
_cell.length_a   1.000
_cell.length_b   1.000
_cell.length_c   1.000
_cell.angle_alpha   90.00
_cell.angle_beta   90.00
_cell.angle_gamma   90.00
#
_symmetry.space_group_name_H-M   'P 1'
#
loop_
_entity.id
_entity.type
_entity.pdbx_description
1 polymer ?
#
loop_
_entity_poly.entity_id
_entity_poly.type
_entity_poly.pdbx_seq_one_letter_code
_entity_poly.pdbx_strand_id
1 'polypeptide(L)'
;QWLICLFHCNELPLRHLFCALDGKTKGPSEFGGVIGELLEKCNEFPVVAFLPIENNLPDLEIKKDLSTDQKYLHEMCQSISSGNCHPDLAMRKPGKLAHSRWLTLASRILRLYVGTENPSENLKTLTEYVVKVYAPTWFYIKLKPSCVNAAKHLWRMISFSRYL
;
A
#
# COMPACT_ATOMS: atom_id res chain seq x y z
N GLN A 1 -21.34 4.71 -14.91
CA GLN A 1 -20.01 4.95 -15.55
C GLN A 1 -18.92 4.68 -14.50
N TRP A 2 -17.93 3.84 -14.83
CA TRP A 2 -16.84 3.47 -13.92
C TRP A 2 -15.74 4.52 -13.93
N LEU A 3 -15.21 4.89 -12.77
CA LEU A 3 -14.12 5.86 -12.65
C LEU A 3 -12.77 5.17 -12.58
N ILE A 4 -12.19 4.87 -13.74
CA ILE A 4 -10.76 4.56 -13.87
C ILE A 4 -9.92 5.72 -13.29
N CYS A 5 -10.41 6.95 -13.38
CA CYS A 5 -9.73 8.15 -12.91
C CYS A 5 -9.55 8.22 -11.39
N LEU A 6 -10.42 7.60 -10.58
CA LEU A 6 -10.32 7.66 -9.11
C LEU A 6 -9.18 6.78 -8.58
N PHE A 7 -8.94 5.62 -9.19
CA PHE A 7 -7.77 4.80 -8.84
C PHE A 7 -6.48 5.55 -9.16
N HIS A 8 -6.37 6.13 -10.36
CA HIS A 8 -5.22 6.98 -10.71
C HIS A 8 -5.06 8.16 -9.74
N CYS A 9 -6.16 8.79 -9.32
CA CYS A 9 -6.12 9.86 -8.33
C CYS A 9 -5.56 9.39 -6.98
N ASN A 10 -5.85 8.16 -6.54
CA ASN A 10 -5.29 7.57 -5.32
C ASN A 10 -3.81 7.17 -5.47
N GLU A 11 -3.39 6.79 -6.68
CA GLU A 11 -2.01 6.40 -6.97
C GLU A 11 -1.04 7.59 -6.99
N LEU A 12 -1.50 8.76 -7.46
CA LEU A 12 -0.66 9.94 -7.60
C LEU A 12 -0.05 10.41 -6.26
N PRO A 13 -0.79 10.58 -5.15
CA PRO A 13 -0.20 10.93 -3.87
C PRO A 13 0.85 9.93 -3.36
N LEU A 14 0.58 8.62 -3.47
CA LEU A 14 1.55 7.59 -3.10
C LEU A 14 2.84 7.74 -3.90
N ARG A 15 2.72 7.98 -5.21
CA ARG A 15 3.87 8.24 -6.09
C ARG A 15 4.69 9.44 -5.65
N HIS A 16 4.03 10.57 -5.38
CA HIS A 16 4.72 11.79 -5.00
C HIS A 16 5.42 11.61 -3.64
N LEU A 17 4.75 10.99 -2.67
CA LEU A 17 5.35 10.69 -1.37
C LEU A 17 6.55 9.76 -1.51
N PHE A 18 6.41 8.69 -2.30
CA PHE A 18 7.51 7.77 -2.56
C PHE A 18 8.72 8.47 -3.18
N CYS A 19 8.51 9.28 -4.23
CA CYS A 19 9.59 10.04 -4.85
C CYS A 19 10.22 11.09 -3.93
N ALA A 20 9.45 11.66 -2.99
CA ALA A 20 9.98 12.61 -2.02
C ALA A 20 10.87 11.93 -0.97
N LEU A 21 10.52 10.71 -0.54
CA LEU A 21 11.21 10.00 0.55
C LEU A 21 12.36 9.09 0.07
N ASP A 22 12.21 8.47 -1.09
CA ASP A 22 13.22 7.58 -1.67
C ASP A 22 14.10 8.31 -2.71
N GLY A 23 13.57 9.36 -3.33
CA GLY A 23 14.22 10.09 -4.41
C GLY A 23 13.66 9.75 -5.79
N LYS A 24 14.24 10.37 -6.82
CA LYS A 24 13.80 10.19 -8.21
C LYS A 24 14.23 8.82 -8.75
N THR A 25 13.48 8.33 -9.73
CA THR A 25 13.79 7.10 -10.46
C THR A 25 15.09 7.25 -11.26
N LYS A 26 15.97 6.25 -11.23
CA LYS A 26 17.20 6.21 -12.05
C LYS A 26 16.93 5.82 -13.51
N GLY A 27 15.76 5.24 -13.79
CA GLY A 27 15.36 4.83 -15.15
C GLY A 27 13.87 4.47 -15.26
N PRO A 28 13.42 4.00 -16.43
CA PRO A 28 12.01 3.69 -16.70
C PRO A 28 11.47 2.48 -15.95
N SER A 29 12.30 1.74 -15.20
CA SER A 29 11.93 0.57 -14.38
C SER A 29 12.59 0.56 -13.00
N GLU A 30 13.49 1.50 -12.69
CA GLU A 30 14.36 1.43 -11.52
C GLU A 30 14.19 2.64 -10.60
N PHE A 31 13.93 2.35 -9.33
CA PHE A 31 13.92 3.34 -8.27
C PHE A 31 15.36 3.62 -7.82
N GLY A 32 15.65 4.89 -7.56
CA GLY A 32 17.02 5.33 -7.30
C GLY A 32 17.46 5.28 -5.86
N GLY A 33 16.52 5.22 -4.92
CA GLY A 33 16.81 5.28 -3.50
C GLY A 33 16.94 3.91 -2.85
N VAL A 34 17.38 3.96 -1.60
CA VAL A 34 17.65 2.77 -0.77
C VAL A 34 16.38 1.96 -0.55
N ILE A 35 15.22 2.61 -0.36
CA ILE A 35 13.94 1.91 -0.19
C ILE A 35 13.58 1.24 -1.52
N GLY A 36 13.70 1.95 -2.63
CA GLY A 36 13.50 1.41 -3.97
C GLY A 36 14.27 0.13 -4.25
N GLU A 37 15.57 0.11 -3.93
CA GLU A 37 16.44 -1.05 -4.09
C GLU A 37 16.05 -2.21 -3.15
N LEU A 38 15.66 -1.91 -1.91
CA LEU A 38 15.21 -2.91 -0.94
C LEU A 38 13.87 -3.53 -1.31
N LEU A 39 12.97 -2.78 -1.97
CA LEU A 39 11.69 -3.30 -2.42
C LEU A 39 11.85 -4.44 -3.43
N GLU A 40 12.93 -4.46 -4.23
CA GLU A 40 13.20 -5.59 -5.13
C GLU A 40 13.47 -6.89 -4.39
N LYS A 41 14.06 -6.80 -3.19
CA LYS A 41 14.45 -7.95 -2.36
C LYS A 41 13.51 -8.19 -1.19
N CYS A 42 12.39 -7.44 -1.08
CA CYS A 42 11.49 -7.49 0.08
C CYS A 42 10.99 -8.89 0.46
N ASN A 43 10.92 -9.81 -0.51
CA ASN A 43 10.46 -11.18 -0.31
C ASN A 43 11.48 -12.10 0.36
N GLU A 44 12.76 -11.71 0.38
CA GLU A 44 13.87 -12.49 0.95
C GLU A 44 13.99 -12.26 2.46
N PHE A 45 13.45 -11.15 2.97
CA PHE A 45 13.51 -10.81 4.39
C PHE A 45 12.55 -11.68 5.22
N PRO A 46 12.98 -12.21 6.37
CA PRO A 46 12.09 -12.93 7.28
C PRO A 46 11.02 -11.98 7.85
N VAL A 47 9.97 -12.53 8.48
CA VAL A 47 9.05 -11.73 9.30
C VAL A 47 9.72 -11.48 10.64
N VAL A 48 9.78 -10.23 11.05
CA VAL A 48 10.34 -9.81 12.35
C VAL A 48 9.28 -9.13 13.20
N ALA A 49 9.61 -8.81 14.45
CA ALA A 49 8.72 -7.98 15.28
C ALA A 49 8.65 -6.56 14.70
N PHE A 50 7.44 -6.02 14.58
CA PHE A 50 7.19 -4.67 14.08
C PHE A 50 6.09 -3.99 14.91
N LEU A 51 6.05 -2.66 14.88
CA LEU A 51 5.01 -1.91 15.58
C LEU A 51 3.71 -1.92 14.77
N PRO A 52 2.55 -2.19 15.41
CA PRO A 52 1.27 -2.15 14.74
C PRO A 52 0.92 -0.72 14.32
N ILE A 53 0.23 -0.60 13.18
CA ILE A 53 -0.25 0.68 12.66
C ILE A 53 -1.76 0.60 12.46
N GLU A 54 -2.49 1.53 13.08
CA GLU A 54 -3.94 1.63 12.91
C GLU A 54 -4.31 1.81 11.43
N ASN A 55 -5.34 1.11 10.99
CA ASN A 55 -5.81 1.12 9.61
C ASN A 55 -7.23 1.69 9.50
N ASN A 56 -7.56 2.28 8.35
CA ASN A 56 -8.90 2.79 8.05
C ASN A 56 -9.66 1.88 7.06
N LEU A 57 -9.33 0.59 6.99
CA LEU A 57 -9.94 -0.29 6.00
C LEU A 57 -11.46 -0.41 6.25
N PRO A 58 -12.26 -0.46 5.17
CA PRO A 58 -13.66 -0.80 5.31
C PRO A 58 -13.84 -2.25 5.79
N ASP A 59 -14.89 -2.50 6.56
CA ASP A 59 -15.35 -3.86 6.86
C ASP A 59 -15.73 -4.57 5.55
N LEU A 60 -14.99 -5.62 5.22
CA LEU A 60 -15.12 -6.28 3.93
C LEU A 60 -16.09 -7.46 3.98
N GLU A 61 -17.30 -7.25 3.44
CA GLU A 61 -18.09 -8.35 2.83
C GLU A 61 -17.46 -8.84 1.49
N ILE A 62 -16.40 -8.17 1.00
CA ILE A 62 -15.84 -8.29 -0.37
C ILE A 62 -14.94 -9.51 -0.60
N LYS A 63 -14.88 -10.52 0.28
CA LYS A 63 -13.94 -11.64 0.05
C LYS A 63 -14.19 -12.40 -1.26
N LYS A 64 -15.39 -12.27 -1.87
CA LYS A 64 -15.78 -13.04 -3.07
C LYS A 64 -15.21 -12.52 -4.40
N ASP A 65 -14.92 -11.22 -4.56
CA ASP A 65 -14.57 -10.64 -5.87
C ASP A 65 -13.17 -10.00 -5.98
N LEU A 66 -12.29 -10.22 -4.99
CA LEU A 66 -10.92 -9.69 -5.02
C LEU A 66 -9.96 -10.60 -5.78
N SER A 67 -9.08 -10.00 -6.59
CA SER A 67 -7.94 -10.71 -7.17
C SER A 67 -6.92 -11.10 -6.10
N THR A 68 -5.99 -12.00 -6.44
CA THR A 68 -4.93 -12.45 -5.52
C THR A 68 -4.10 -11.27 -4.96
N ASP A 69 -3.71 -10.32 -5.82
CA ASP A 69 -2.93 -9.15 -5.39
C ASP A 69 -3.72 -8.22 -4.47
N GLN A 70 -5.03 -8.07 -4.70
CA GLN A 70 -5.90 -7.24 -3.86
C GLN A 70 -6.14 -7.88 -2.49
N LYS A 71 -6.33 -9.21 -2.46
CA LYS A 71 -6.40 -9.98 -1.20
C LYS A 71 -5.11 -9.85 -0.40
N TYR A 72 -3.97 -9.94 -1.08
CA TYR A 72 -2.67 -9.78 -0.44
C TYR A 72 -2.52 -8.42 0.23
N LEU A 73 -2.81 -7.32 -0.49
CA LEU A 73 -2.73 -5.97 0.09
C LEU A 73 -3.64 -5.82 1.31
N HIS A 74 -4.87 -6.34 1.23
CA HIS A 74 -5.83 -6.29 2.33
C HIS A 74 -5.32 -7.05 3.56
N GLU A 75 -4.92 -8.31 3.38
CA GLU A 75 -4.43 -9.16 4.46
C GLU A 75 -3.16 -8.57 5.10
N MET A 76 -2.25 -8.00 4.30
CA MET A 76 -1.06 -7.31 4.82
C MET A 76 -1.41 -6.11 5.69
N CYS A 77 -2.36 -5.27 5.25
CA CYS A 77 -2.82 -4.14 6.06
C CYS A 77 -3.44 -4.60 7.39
N GLN A 78 -4.24 -5.67 7.37
CA GLN A 78 -4.82 -6.25 8.58
C GLN A 78 -3.74 -6.83 9.51
N SER A 79 -2.76 -7.55 8.97
CA SER A 79 -1.64 -8.09 9.74
C SER A 79 -0.75 -7.01 10.36
N ILE A 80 -0.52 -5.91 9.65
CA ILE A 80 0.21 -4.77 10.21
C ILE A 80 -0.61 -4.12 11.33
N SER A 81 -1.93 -3.95 11.14
CA SER A 81 -2.76 -3.36 12.17
C SER A 81 -2.94 -4.24 13.41
N SER A 82 -2.89 -5.57 13.27
CA SER A 82 -2.94 -6.48 14.41
C SER A 82 -1.58 -6.67 15.10
N GLY A 83 -0.49 -6.19 14.48
CA GLY A 83 0.86 -6.43 14.96
C GLY A 83 1.36 -7.86 14.73
N ASN A 84 0.65 -8.67 13.93
CA ASN A 84 0.99 -10.07 13.68
C ASN A 84 0.82 -10.45 12.20
N CYS A 85 1.93 -10.84 11.57
CA CYS A 85 1.94 -11.33 10.20
C CYS A 85 2.22 -12.84 10.17
N HIS A 86 1.27 -13.60 9.63
CA HIS A 86 1.43 -15.06 9.51
C HIS A 86 2.52 -15.39 8.48
N PRO A 87 3.41 -16.37 8.74
CA PRO A 87 4.48 -16.75 7.81
C PRO A 87 3.98 -17.06 6.40
N ASP A 88 2.84 -17.74 6.26
CA ASP A 88 2.23 -18.05 4.95
C ASP A 88 1.89 -16.80 4.14
N LEU A 89 1.46 -15.72 4.79
CA LEU A 89 1.19 -14.45 4.12
C LEU A 89 2.52 -13.84 3.66
N ALA A 90 3.55 -13.87 4.48
CA ALA A 90 4.87 -13.32 4.15
C ALA A 90 5.60 -14.10 3.04
N MET A 91 5.28 -15.38 2.84
CA MET A 91 5.81 -16.21 1.75
C MET A 91 5.15 -15.90 0.40
N ARG A 92 3.96 -15.30 0.37
CA ARG A 92 3.33 -14.90 -0.90
C ARG A 92 4.14 -13.76 -1.51
N LYS A 93 4.52 -13.94 -2.77
CA LYS A 93 5.32 -12.96 -3.51
C LYS A 93 4.39 -11.96 -4.19
N PRO A 94 4.46 -10.66 -3.85
CA PRO A 94 3.88 -9.62 -4.67
C PRO A 94 4.45 -9.71 -6.09
N GLY A 95 3.68 -9.30 -7.09
CA GLY A 95 4.16 -9.23 -8.48
C GLY A 95 5.44 -8.40 -8.64
N LYS A 96 6.06 -8.50 -9.83
CA LYS A 96 7.23 -7.66 -10.17
C LYS A 96 6.85 -6.17 -10.16
N LEU A 97 7.77 -5.32 -9.71
CA LEU A 97 7.56 -3.87 -9.79
C LEU A 97 7.50 -3.42 -11.25
N ALA A 98 6.56 -2.52 -11.49
CA ALA A 98 6.43 -1.77 -12.72
C ALA A 98 5.84 -0.40 -12.36
N HIS A 99 6.25 0.68 -13.03
CA HIS A 99 5.78 2.04 -12.75
C HIS A 99 4.28 2.26 -13.01
N SER A 100 3.62 1.29 -13.63
CA SER A 100 2.16 1.26 -13.82
C SER A 100 1.41 0.48 -12.74
N ARG A 101 2.10 -0.20 -11.82
CA ARG A 101 1.51 -1.14 -10.84
C ARG A 101 1.69 -0.66 -9.41
N TRP A 102 0.94 0.36 -9.03
CA TRP A 102 1.00 0.98 -7.70
C TRP A 102 0.49 0.08 -6.57
N LEU A 103 -0.47 -0.80 -6.85
CA LEU A 103 -0.93 -1.82 -5.89
C LEU A 103 0.21 -2.75 -5.46
N THR A 104 1.06 -3.11 -6.42
CA THR A 104 2.25 -3.95 -6.19
C THR A 104 3.29 -3.19 -5.38
N LEU A 105 3.53 -1.91 -5.69
CA LEU A 105 4.43 -1.07 -4.90
C LEU A 105 3.96 -0.98 -3.45
N ALA A 106 2.69 -0.64 -3.21
CA ALA A 106 2.10 -0.59 -1.88
C ALA A 106 2.28 -1.93 -1.13
N SER A 107 1.97 -3.04 -1.80
CA SER A 107 2.14 -4.38 -1.23
C SER A 107 3.59 -4.70 -0.85
N ARG A 108 4.56 -4.32 -1.69
CA ARG A 108 5.99 -4.51 -1.42
C ARG A 108 6.49 -3.61 -0.28
N ILE A 109 5.98 -2.39 -0.15
CA ILE A 109 6.28 -1.49 0.99
C ILE A 109 5.86 -2.15 2.30
N LEU A 110 4.63 -2.65 2.38
CA LEU A 110 4.15 -3.36 3.57
C LEU A 110 4.99 -4.61 3.87
N ARG A 111 5.36 -5.37 2.82
CA ARG A 111 6.17 -6.58 2.97
C ARG A 111 7.58 -6.27 3.47
N LEU A 112 8.17 -5.16 3.01
CA LEU A 112 9.47 -4.68 3.46
C LEU A 112 9.43 -4.24 4.93
N TYR A 113 8.41 -3.48 5.33
CA TYR A 113 8.24 -3.05 6.72
C TYR A 113 8.17 -4.23 7.69
N VAL A 114 7.34 -5.23 7.38
CA VAL A 114 7.19 -6.46 8.20
C VAL A 114 8.50 -7.26 8.29
N GLY A 115 9.41 -7.10 7.34
CA GLY A 115 10.71 -7.77 7.32
C GLY A 115 11.90 -6.93 7.78
N THR A 116 11.66 -5.73 8.31
CA THR A 116 12.73 -4.83 8.76
C THR A 116 12.60 -4.57 10.25
N GLU A 117 13.57 -5.01 11.05
CA GLU A 117 13.51 -4.93 12.52
C GLU A 117 13.56 -3.49 13.02
N ASN A 118 14.36 -2.65 12.36
CA ASN A 118 14.50 -1.23 12.65
C ASN A 118 14.22 -0.41 11.38
N PRO A 119 12.95 -0.24 10.99
CA PRO A 119 12.60 0.47 9.76
C PRO A 119 12.98 1.94 9.87
N SER A 120 13.48 2.52 8.77
CA SER A 120 13.77 3.96 8.71
C SER A 120 12.49 4.79 8.85
N GLU A 121 12.61 6.05 9.31
CA GLU A 121 11.46 6.95 9.42
C GLU A 121 10.73 7.13 8.07
N ASN A 122 11.47 7.14 6.96
CA ASN A 122 10.90 7.20 5.62
C ASN A 122 10.06 5.94 5.31
N LEU A 123 10.54 4.74 5.66
CA LEU A 123 9.79 3.50 5.48
C LEU A 123 8.56 3.42 6.40
N LYS A 124 8.66 3.91 7.64
CA LYS A 124 7.53 4.02 8.55
C LYS A 124 6.45 4.95 7.96
N THR A 125 6.86 6.12 7.47
CA THR A 125 5.97 7.11 6.85
C THR A 125 5.25 6.53 5.63
N LEU A 126 5.98 5.81 4.76
CA LEU A 126 5.38 5.15 3.59
C LEU A 126 4.40 4.05 3.99
N THR A 127 4.76 3.22 4.96
CA THR A 127 3.89 2.14 5.45
C THR A 127 2.62 2.71 6.06
N GLU A 128 2.75 3.73 6.90
CA GLU A 128 1.62 4.40 7.53
C GLU A 128 0.70 5.04 6.47
N TYR A 129 1.26 5.68 5.44
CA TYR A 129 0.50 6.18 4.30
C TYR A 129 -0.27 5.10 3.56
N VAL A 130 0.38 3.95 3.30
CA VAL A 130 -0.28 2.84 2.62
C VAL A 130 -1.45 2.30 3.45
N VAL A 131 -1.24 2.09 4.75
CA VAL A 131 -2.22 1.47 5.66
C VAL A 131 -3.38 2.42 6.00
N LYS A 132 -3.11 3.72 6.20
CA LYS A 132 -4.12 4.70 6.61
C LYS A 132 -4.86 5.37 5.45
N VAL A 133 -4.21 5.53 4.29
CA VAL A 133 -4.75 6.34 3.18
C VAL A 133 -4.95 5.51 1.92
N TYR A 134 -3.87 4.97 1.35
CA TYR A 134 -3.90 4.37 0.01
C TYR A 134 -4.82 3.14 -0.05
N ALA A 135 -4.57 2.13 0.81
CA ALA A 135 -5.33 0.89 0.79
C ALA A 135 -6.80 1.10 1.18
N PRO A 136 -7.13 1.82 2.27
CA PRO A 136 -8.50 2.19 2.59
C PRO A 136 -9.24 2.85 1.43
N THR A 137 -8.66 3.89 0.84
CA THR A 137 -9.27 4.62 -0.28
C THR A 137 -9.50 3.70 -1.48
N TRP A 138 -8.52 2.85 -1.80
CA TRP A 138 -8.62 1.86 -2.87
C TRP A 138 -9.81 0.90 -2.65
N PHE A 139 -9.96 0.35 -1.45
CA PHE A 139 -11.06 -0.57 -1.12
C PHE A 139 -12.42 0.13 -1.08
N TYR A 140 -12.51 1.36 -0.57
CA TYR A 140 -13.75 2.14 -0.62
C TYR A 140 -14.18 2.44 -2.06
N ILE A 141 -13.24 2.80 -2.95
CA ILE A 141 -13.53 2.98 -4.38
C ILE A 141 -14.02 1.67 -4.99
N LYS A 142 -13.35 0.55 -4.69
CA LYS A 142 -13.73 -0.78 -5.17
C LYS A 142 -15.14 -1.19 -4.72
N LEU A 143 -15.52 -0.87 -3.48
CA LEU A 143 -16.87 -1.12 -2.92
C LEU A 143 -17.96 -0.34 -3.63
N LYS A 144 -17.70 0.95 -3.90
CA LYS A 144 -18.70 1.89 -4.42
C LYS A 144 -18.11 2.65 -5.61
N PRO A 145 -17.89 1.99 -6.77
CA PRO A 145 -17.14 2.55 -7.89
C PRO A 145 -17.93 3.58 -8.71
N SER A 146 -19.24 3.70 -8.47
CA SER A 146 -20.11 4.65 -9.17
C SER A 146 -19.70 6.10 -8.89
N CYS A 147 -19.78 6.94 -9.92
CA CYS A 147 -19.45 8.37 -9.86
C CYS A 147 -20.23 9.16 -8.81
N VAL A 148 -21.43 8.71 -8.44
CA VAL A 148 -22.23 9.32 -7.36
C VAL A 148 -21.50 9.32 -6.01
N ASN A 149 -20.50 8.45 -5.83
CA ASN A 149 -19.69 8.38 -4.62
C ASN A 149 -18.33 9.08 -4.77
N ALA A 150 -18.01 9.68 -5.92
CA ALA A 150 -16.69 10.25 -6.18
C ALA A 150 -16.30 11.34 -5.16
N ALA A 151 -17.22 12.25 -4.85
CA ALA A 151 -17.00 13.29 -3.84
C ALA A 151 -16.71 12.69 -2.45
N LYS A 152 -17.38 11.59 -2.08
CA LYS A 152 -17.15 10.88 -0.81
C LYS A 152 -15.76 10.25 -0.77
N HIS A 153 -15.31 9.65 -1.88
CA HIS A 153 -13.97 9.06 -1.96
C HIS A 153 -12.87 10.11 -1.89
N LEU A 154 -13.05 11.24 -2.58
CA LEU A 154 -12.12 12.37 -2.51
C LEU A 154 -12.05 12.93 -1.08
N TRP A 155 -13.21 13.15 -0.45
CA TRP A 155 -13.27 13.61 0.94
C TRP A 155 -12.60 12.62 1.89
N ARG A 156 -12.81 11.30 1.72
CA ARG A 156 -12.10 10.28 2.53
C ARG A 156 -10.60 10.35 2.35
N MET A 157 -10.11 10.45 1.12
CA MET A 157 -8.68 10.57 0.84
C MET A 157 -8.09 11.77 1.58
N ILE A 158 -8.75 12.94 1.50
CA ILE A 158 -8.34 14.16 2.22
C ILE A 158 -8.41 13.94 3.74
N SER A 159 -9.48 13.35 4.24
CA SER A 159 -9.68 13.12 5.68
C SER A 159 -8.63 12.15 6.24
N PHE A 160 -8.34 11.08 5.53
CA PHE A 160 -7.35 10.09 5.91
C PHE A 160 -5.92 10.65 5.83
N SER A 161 -5.62 11.60 4.95
CA SER A 161 -4.28 12.17 4.85
C SER A 161 -3.98 13.26 5.90
N ARG A 162 -4.92 13.62 6.80
CA ARG A 162 -4.74 14.72 7.77
C ARG A 162 -3.75 14.47 8.89
N TYR A 163 -3.27 13.23 9.07
CA TYR A 163 -2.28 12.91 10.10
C TYR A 163 -0.84 13.15 9.63
N LEU A 164 -0.62 13.27 8.31
CA LEU A 164 0.64 13.71 7.72
C LEU A 164 0.81 15.22 7.89
#